data_AF-A0A1Q7Q3Z8-F1
#
_entry.id   AF-A0A1Q7Q3Z8-F1
#
_cell.length_a   1.000
_cell.length_b   1.000
_cell.length_c   1.000
_cell.angle_alpha   90.00
_cell.angle_beta   90.00
_cell.angle_gamma   90.00
#
_symmetry.space_group_name_H-M   'P 1'
#
loop_
_entity.id
_entity.type
_entity.pdbx_description
1 polymer ?
#
loop_
_entity_poly.entity_id
_entity_poly.type
_entity_poly.pdbx_seq_one_letter_code
_entity_poly.pdbx_strand_id
1 'polypeptide(L)'
;MLARERPVLNPPGILAIRDLVIPTNEKISIQARWRIHATRPRGAGESMQVEHESERQGTSAYLEGRDALRAKIFGRCDLMTGIGPFEGLVTHVMGRESYRSARCVFCIMDDDSSHRGAECVERFGRRWPTLASVHTRIHARWLNYAEGYSSVVLQGDHVG
;
A
#
# COMPACT_ATOMS: atom_id res chain seq x y z
N MET A 1 -10.46 34.75 -0.31
CA MET A 1 -10.24 33.29 -0.40
C MET A 1 -8.74 33.06 -0.34
N LEU A 2 -8.19 32.83 0.86
CA LEU A 2 -6.74 32.73 1.06
C LEU A 2 -6.25 31.42 0.42
N ALA A 3 -5.36 31.53 -0.56
CA ALA A 3 -4.61 30.39 -1.05
C ALA A 3 -3.85 29.80 0.13
N ARG A 4 -4.23 28.59 0.56
CA ARG A 4 -3.44 27.87 1.56
C ARG A 4 -2.09 27.57 0.91
N GLU A 5 -1.03 28.12 1.46
CA GLU A 5 0.34 27.77 1.07
C GLU A 5 0.46 26.25 1.06
N ARG A 6 1.00 25.70 -0.03
CA ARG A 6 1.28 24.27 -0.13
C ARG A 6 2.18 23.92 1.06
N PRO A 7 1.96 22.79 1.74
CA PRO A 7 2.87 22.39 2.80
C PRO A 7 4.26 22.19 2.20
N VAL A 8 5.11 23.20 2.35
CA VAL A 8 6.56 23.08 2.15
C VAL A 8 6.99 22.01 3.15
N LEU A 9 7.77 21.03 2.69
CA LEU A 9 8.47 20.11 3.58
C LEU A 9 9.15 20.97 4.65
N ASN A 10 8.63 20.91 5.89
CA ASN A 10 9.29 21.54 7.01
C ASN A 10 10.77 21.12 7.00
N PRO A 11 11.70 21.98 7.46
CA PRO A 11 13.07 21.54 7.69
C PRO A 11 13.05 20.23 8.51
N PRO A 12 13.98 19.30 8.21
CA PRO A 12 13.84 17.91 8.59
C PRO A 12 13.77 17.77 10.10
N GLY A 13 12.73 17.12 10.62
CA GLY A 13 12.79 16.63 11.99
C GLY A 13 11.51 16.17 12.66
N ILE A 14 10.36 16.84 12.47
CA ILE A 14 9.18 16.56 13.30
C ILE A 14 7.89 16.53 12.48
N LEU A 15 7.30 15.34 12.38
CA LEU A 15 5.89 15.16 12.03
C LEU A 15 5.03 15.78 13.14
N ALA A 16 4.08 16.66 12.84
CA ALA A 16 3.18 17.11 13.90
C ALA A 16 2.02 16.14 14.11
N ILE A 17 1.23 16.44 15.15
CA ILE A 17 0.17 15.62 15.76
C ILE A 17 -0.92 15.14 14.78
N ARG A 18 -0.97 15.65 13.53
CA ARG A 18 -1.93 15.22 12.48
C ARG A 18 -1.29 14.99 11.11
N ASP A 19 0.02 14.84 11.06
CA ASP A 19 0.69 14.35 9.87
C ASP A 19 0.67 12.83 9.85
N LEU A 20 0.44 12.27 8.67
CA LEU A 20 0.43 10.84 8.47
C LEU A 20 1.47 10.49 7.41
N VAL A 21 2.10 9.33 7.58
CA VAL A 21 3.08 8.81 6.62
C VAL A 21 2.56 7.49 6.09
N ILE A 22 2.40 7.42 4.77
CA ILE A 22 1.86 6.29 4.05
C ILE A 22 2.88 5.81 3.03
N PRO A 23 3.79 4.90 3.41
CA PRO A 23 4.59 4.17 2.45
C PRO A 23 3.68 3.27 1.61
N THR A 24 3.89 3.30 0.29
CA THR A 24 3.11 2.55 -0.69
C THR A 24 4.01 1.73 -1.59
N ASN A 25 3.50 0.59 -2.07
CA ASN A 25 4.25 -0.28 -2.98
C ASN A 25 3.29 -1.04 -3.91
N GLU A 26 3.79 -1.44 -5.08
CA GLU A 26 3.08 -2.28 -6.04
C GLU A 26 3.84 -3.60 -6.21
N LYS A 27 3.19 -4.71 -5.87
CA LYS A 27 3.73 -6.04 -6.12
C LYS A 27 2.97 -6.70 -7.27
N ILE A 28 3.70 -7.03 -8.32
CA ILE A 28 3.17 -7.67 -9.51
C ILE A 28 3.23 -9.20 -9.41
N SER A 29 2.45 -9.86 -10.28
CA SER A 29 2.50 -11.31 -10.47
C SER A 29 2.18 -12.11 -9.22
N ILE A 30 1.30 -11.61 -8.37
CA ILE A 30 0.78 -12.35 -7.21
C ILE A 30 -0.10 -13.48 -7.72
N GLN A 31 0.30 -14.71 -7.44
CA GLN A 31 -0.46 -15.88 -7.83
C GLN A 31 -1.69 -16.03 -6.96
N ALA A 32 -2.87 -15.85 -7.54
CA ALA A 32 -4.12 -16.24 -6.89
C ALA A 32 -4.15 -17.76 -6.78
N ARG A 33 -4.48 -18.26 -5.58
CA ARG A 33 -4.51 -19.68 -5.26
C ARG A 33 -5.84 -20.04 -4.61
N TRP A 34 -6.38 -21.19 -5.00
CA TRP A 34 -7.57 -21.78 -4.39
C TRP A 34 -7.19 -23.11 -3.76
N ARG A 35 -7.53 -23.32 -2.49
CA ARG A 35 -7.30 -24.61 -1.82
C ARG A 35 -8.22 -25.67 -2.41
N ILE A 36 -7.66 -26.84 -2.71
CA ILE A 36 -8.42 -27.95 -3.32
C ILE A 36 -9.51 -28.44 -2.37
N HIS A 37 -9.22 -28.43 -1.07
CA HIS A 37 -10.15 -28.77 0.00
C HIS A 37 -10.33 -27.60 0.97
N ALA A 38 -11.56 -27.41 1.45
CA ALA A 38 -11.86 -26.40 2.45
C ALA A 38 -11.18 -26.75 3.79
N THR A 39 -10.74 -25.73 4.54
CA THR A 39 -10.22 -25.93 5.90
C THR A 39 -11.28 -26.62 6.76
N ARG A 40 -10.95 -27.80 7.29
CA ARG A 40 -11.84 -28.52 8.20
C ARG A 40 -11.62 -27.98 9.62
N PRO A 41 -12.66 -27.46 10.28
CA PRO A 41 -12.54 -26.95 11.63
C PRO A 41 -12.17 -28.08 12.60
N ARG A 42 -11.66 -27.68 13.75
CA ARG A 42 -11.25 -28.61 14.80
C ARG A 42 -12.45 -29.43 15.32
N GLY A 43 -12.33 -30.76 15.30
CA GLY A 43 -13.28 -31.69 15.92
C GLY A 43 -12.95 -31.99 17.39
N ALA A 44 -13.85 -32.68 18.10
CA ALA A 44 -13.56 -33.17 19.45
C ALA A 44 -12.46 -34.23 19.40
N GLY A 45 -11.30 -33.94 20.00
CA GLY A 45 -10.13 -34.83 19.99
C GLY A 45 -9.28 -34.77 18.71
N GLU A 46 -9.65 -33.95 17.72
CA GLU A 46 -8.92 -33.80 16.47
C GLU A 46 -8.32 -32.40 16.35
N SER A 47 -7.22 -32.27 15.60
CA SER A 47 -6.66 -30.97 15.20
C SER A 47 -7.41 -30.38 14.00
N MET A 48 -7.29 -29.06 13.80
CA MET A 48 -7.73 -28.43 12.55
C MET A 48 -6.94 -29.03 11.39
N GLN A 49 -7.63 -29.36 10.28
CA GLN A 49 -6.96 -29.81 9.05
C GLN A 49 -6.99 -28.68 8.03
N VAL A 50 -5.80 -28.29 7.59
CA VAL A 50 -5.59 -27.20 6.64
C VAL A 50 -5.05 -27.82 5.37
N GLU A 51 -5.69 -27.51 4.24
CA GLU A 51 -5.21 -27.99 2.94
C GLU A 51 -3.96 -27.21 2.52
N HIS A 52 -2.92 -27.94 2.09
CA HIS A 52 -1.64 -27.40 1.67
C HIS A 52 -1.49 -27.39 0.14
N GLU A 53 -2.27 -28.20 -0.58
CA GLU A 53 -2.34 -28.14 -2.04
C GLU A 53 -3.28 -27.05 -2.53
N SER A 54 -2.93 -26.44 -3.67
CA SER A 54 -3.71 -25.35 -4.22
C SER A 54 -3.63 -25.30 -5.73
N GLU A 55 -4.74 -24.93 -6.36
CA GLU A 55 -4.81 -24.65 -7.78
C GLU A 55 -4.47 -23.19 -8.08
N ARG A 56 -3.84 -22.97 -9.23
CA ARG A 56 -3.50 -21.63 -9.72
C ARG A 56 -4.69 -20.99 -10.42
N GLN A 57 -5.06 -19.79 -9.98
CA GLN A 57 -6.22 -19.04 -10.49
C GLN A 57 -5.79 -17.77 -11.23
N GLY A 58 -4.63 -17.80 -11.89
CA GLY A 58 -4.05 -16.64 -12.57
C GLY A 58 -3.29 -15.69 -11.64
N THR A 59 -2.84 -14.56 -12.18
CA THR A 59 -2.01 -13.59 -11.47
C THR A 59 -2.72 -12.24 -11.31
N SER A 60 -2.34 -11.49 -10.27
CA SER A 60 -2.85 -10.16 -10.01
C SER A 60 -1.73 -9.22 -9.57
N ALA A 61 -1.97 -7.93 -9.62
CA ALA A 61 -1.19 -6.91 -8.94
C ALA A 61 -1.79 -6.65 -7.56
N TYR A 62 -0.93 -6.58 -6.55
CA TYR A 62 -1.30 -6.16 -5.21
C TYR A 62 -0.66 -4.80 -4.91
N LEU A 63 -1.50 -3.81 -4.64
CA LEU A 63 -1.09 -2.47 -4.28
C LEU A 63 -1.33 -2.28 -2.78
N GLU A 64 -0.31 -1.82 -2.08
CA GLU A 64 -0.36 -1.66 -0.63
C GLU A 64 -0.05 -0.23 -0.20
N GLY A 65 -0.73 0.21 0.85
CA GLY A 65 -0.41 1.43 1.58
C GLY A 65 -0.40 1.15 3.08
N ARG A 66 0.62 1.59 3.79
CA ARG A 66 0.77 1.32 5.22
C ARG A 66 0.82 2.60 6.03
N ASP A 67 -0.03 2.74 7.04
CA ASP A 67 0.11 3.82 8.02
C ASP A 67 1.27 3.46 8.97
N ALA A 68 2.40 4.14 8.77
CA ALA A 68 3.64 3.87 9.51
C ALA A 68 3.49 4.14 11.02
N LEU A 69 2.54 4.98 11.43
CA LEU A 69 2.35 5.40 12.82
C LEU A 69 1.26 4.60 13.54
N ARG A 70 0.32 4.00 12.79
CA ARG A 70 -0.87 3.35 13.37
C ARG A 70 -0.98 1.85 13.11
N ALA A 71 0.04 1.25 12.50
CA ALA A 71 0.04 -0.15 12.11
C ALA A 71 -1.19 -0.56 11.26
N LYS A 72 -1.74 0.37 10.47
CA LYS A 72 -2.88 0.11 9.59
C LYS A 72 -2.41 -0.18 8.19
N ILE A 73 -3.04 -1.15 7.54
CA ILE A 73 -2.69 -1.58 6.19
C ILE A 73 -3.90 -1.43 5.29
N PHE A 74 -3.66 -0.90 4.10
CA PHE A 74 -4.59 -0.82 3.00
C PHE A 74 -4.04 -1.71 1.89
N GLY A 75 -4.91 -2.56 1.35
CA GLY A 75 -4.58 -3.44 0.25
C GLY A 75 -5.61 -3.31 -0.84
N ARG A 76 -5.16 -3.38 -2.09
CA ARG A 76 -6.01 -3.45 -3.27
C ARG A 76 -5.41 -4.47 -4.23
N CYS A 77 -6.22 -5.44 -4.64
CA CYS A 77 -5.89 -6.29 -5.77
C CYS A 77 -6.47 -5.68 -7.04
N ASP A 78 -5.69 -5.72 -8.11
CA ASP A 78 -6.11 -5.33 -9.45
C ASP A 78 -5.50 -6.30 -10.47
N LEU A 79 -6.01 -6.33 -11.70
CA LEU A 79 -5.48 -7.27 -12.71
C LEU A 79 -4.06 -6.88 -13.15
N MET A 80 -3.76 -5.58 -13.15
CA MET A 80 -2.47 -5.02 -13.56
C MET A 80 -2.10 -3.81 -12.71
N THR A 81 -0.84 -3.37 -12.79
CA THR A 81 -0.40 -2.08 -12.23
C THR A 81 -0.72 -0.93 -13.18
N GLY A 82 -0.53 0.30 -12.69
CA GLY A 82 -0.66 1.50 -13.50
C GLY A 82 -1.25 2.67 -12.73
N ILE A 83 -1.36 3.81 -13.41
CA ILE A 83 -1.87 5.05 -12.80
C ILE A 83 -3.25 4.83 -12.17
N GLY A 84 -4.19 4.22 -12.91
CA GLY A 84 -5.56 3.99 -12.43
C GLY A 84 -5.63 3.09 -11.19
N PRO A 85 -5.05 1.88 -11.22
CA PRO A 85 -4.96 1.01 -10.04
C PRO A 85 -4.31 1.69 -8.83
N PHE A 86 -3.19 2.40 -9.04
CA PHE A 86 -2.47 3.10 -7.97
C PHE A 86 -3.29 4.24 -7.37
N GLU A 87 -3.93 5.06 -8.19
CA GLU A 87 -4.88 6.07 -7.72
C GLU A 87 -6.10 5.47 -7.03
N GLY A 88 -6.50 4.26 -7.42
CA GLY A 88 -7.54 3.50 -6.73
C GLY A 88 -7.14 3.18 -5.29
N LEU A 89 -5.88 2.79 -5.04
CA LEU A 89 -5.34 2.62 -3.69
C LEU A 89 -5.34 3.95 -2.93
N VAL A 90 -4.79 5.01 -3.52
CA VAL A 90 -4.71 6.34 -2.86
C VAL A 90 -6.10 6.88 -2.54
N THR A 91 -7.07 6.70 -3.44
CA THR A 91 -8.48 7.03 -3.20
C THR A 91 -9.04 6.28 -2.00
N HIS A 92 -8.73 4.99 -1.86
CA HIS A 92 -9.19 4.19 -0.73
C HIS A 92 -8.60 4.70 0.61
N VAL A 93 -7.31 5.06 0.62
CA VAL A 93 -6.64 5.66 1.79
C VAL A 93 -7.26 7.02 2.14
N MET A 94 -7.25 7.94 1.18
CA MET A 94 -7.75 9.33 1.35
C MET A 94 -9.27 9.40 1.53
N GLY A 95 -9.98 8.31 1.26
CA GLY A 95 -11.41 8.16 1.52
C GLY A 95 -11.76 8.02 3.01
N ARG A 96 -10.81 7.64 3.88
CA ARG A 96 -11.07 7.51 5.32
C ARG A 96 -10.88 8.86 6.01
N GLU A 97 -11.75 9.15 6.97
CA GLU A 97 -11.84 10.46 7.63
C GLU A 97 -10.51 10.91 8.27
N SER A 98 -9.75 9.98 8.85
CA SER A 98 -8.45 10.27 9.46
C SER A 98 -7.42 10.84 8.47
N TYR A 99 -7.45 10.43 7.20
CA TYR A 99 -6.52 10.90 6.15
C TYR A 99 -7.08 12.13 5.44
N ARG A 100 -8.40 12.15 5.20
CA ARG A 100 -9.07 13.31 4.61
C ARG A 100 -8.92 14.57 5.46
N SER A 101 -9.04 14.44 6.77
CA SER A 101 -8.89 15.53 7.73
C SER A 101 -7.46 15.67 8.29
N ALA A 102 -6.49 14.91 7.79
CA ALA A 102 -5.10 15.07 8.17
C ALA A 102 -4.59 16.46 7.75
N ARG A 103 -3.58 16.95 8.47
CA ARG A 103 -2.91 18.19 8.07
C ARG A 103 -2.11 17.97 6.79
N CYS A 104 -1.32 16.91 6.78
CA CYS A 104 -0.56 16.45 5.63
C CYS A 104 -0.51 14.92 5.65
N VAL A 105 -0.62 14.30 4.48
CA VAL A 105 -0.39 12.87 4.27
C VAL A 105 0.82 12.74 3.35
N PHE A 106 1.95 12.32 3.91
CA PHE A 106 3.16 12.04 3.15
C PHE A 106 3.04 10.64 2.53
N CYS A 107 2.77 10.59 1.23
CA CYS A 107 2.74 9.34 0.47
C CYS A 107 4.16 9.02 0.02
N ILE A 108 4.79 8.05 0.68
CA ILE A 108 6.17 7.63 0.35
C ILE A 108 6.09 6.54 -0.71
N MET A 109 6.70 6.78 -1.86
CA MET A 109 6.61 5.87 -2.99
C MET A 109 7.96 5.75 -3.70
N ASP A 110 8.14 4.72 -4.52
CA ASP A 110 9.29 4.68 -5.42
C ASP A 110 9.01 5.52 -6.66
N ASP A 111 9.90 5.49 -7.64
CA ASP A 111 9.76 6.28 -8.87
C ASP A 111 9.26 5.42 -10.03
N ASP A 112 8.35 4.48 -9.76
CA ASP A 112 7.75 3.63 -10.79
C ASP A 112 6.80 4.39 -11.71
N SER A 113 6.62 3.85 -12.92
CA SER A 113 5.92 4.52 -14.02
C SER A 113 4.48 4.95 -13.70
N SER A 114 3.79 4.27 -12.78
CA SER A 114 2.45 4.62 -12.34
C SER A 114 2.39 5.91 -11.51
N HIS A 115 3.49 6.29 -10.86
CA HIS A 115 3.54 7.40 -9.91
C HIS A 115 4.86 8.18 -9.93
N ARG A 116 5.53 8.21 -11.09
CA ARG A 116 6.83 8.85 -11.30
C ARG A 116 6.77 10.37 -11.33
N GLY A 117 7.78 10.99 -10.71
CA GLY A 117 8.20 12.37 -10.96
C GLY A 117 7.12 13.45 -10.81
N ALA A 118 7.38 14.60 -11.44
CA ALA A 118 6.58 15.82 -11.27
C ALA A 118 5.12 15.69 -11.73
N GLU A 119 4.85 14.86 -12.74
CA GLU A 119 3.49 14.63 -13.23
C GLU A 119 2.62 13.98 -12.15
N CYS A 120 3.16 12.98 -11.43
CA CYS A 120 2.47 12.40 -10.28
C CYS A 120 2.22 13.43 -9.20
N VAL A 121 3.23 14.24 -8.85
CA VAL A 121 3.10 15.31 -7.84
C VAL A 121 1.99 16.29 -8.20
N GLU A 122 1.92 16.71 -9.46
CA GLU A 122 0.89 17.64 -9.93
C GLU A 122 -0.50 17.01 -9.90
N ARG A 123 -0.63 15.79 -10.44
CA ARG A 123 -1.90 15.05 -10.46
C ARG A 123 -2.44 14.82 -9.05
N PHE A 124 -1.57 14.42 -8.13
CA PHE A 124 -1.94 14.19 -6.73
C PHE A 124 -2.26 15.49 -6.01
N GLY A 125 -1.48 16.55 -6.23
CA GLY A 125 -1.75 17.87 -5.64
C GLY A 125 -3.08 18.48 -6.08
N ARG A 126 -3.52 18.20 -7.32
CA ARG A 126 -4.86 18.60 -7.81
C ARG A 126 -5.99 17.79 -7.16
N ARG A 127 -5.78 16.49 -6.95
CA ARG A 127 -6.80 15.54 -6.46
C ARG A 127 -6.95 15.55 -4.93
N TRP A 128 -5.83 15.64 -4.22
CA TRP A 128 -5.73 15.53 -2.76
C TRP A 128 -4.83 16.65 -2.21
N PRO A 129 -5.39 17.83 -1.89
CA PRO A 129 -4.60 19.00 -1.50
C PRO A 129 -3.75 18.83 -0.22
N THR A 130 -4.09 17.85 0.62
CA THR A 130 -3.34 17.52 1.84
C THR A 130 -2.31 16.40 1.62
N LEU A 131 -2.22 15.82 0.43
CA LEU A 131 -1.27 14.75 0.12
C LEU A 131 0.02 15.34 -0.44
N ALA A 132 1.14 15.01 0.19
CA ALA A 132 2.48 15.31 -0.28
C ALA A 132 3.14 14.04 -0.83
N SER A 133 3.45 14.05 -2.12
CA SER A 133 4.20 12.99 -2.79
C SER A 133 5.67 13.04 -2.38
N VAL A 134 6.21 11.91 -1.91
CA VAL A 134 7.62 11.78 -1.53
C VAL A 134 8.22 10.56 -2.22
N HIS A 135 9.07 10.80 -3.21
CA HIS A 135 9.75 9.75 -3.95
C HIS A 135 11.04 9.32 -3.26
N THR A 136 11.21 8.02 -3.07
CA THR A 136 12.50 7.44 -2.70
C THR A 136 13.47 7.53 -3.89
N ARG A 137 14.79 7.52 -3.62
CA ARG A 137 15.77 7.50 -4.70
C ARG A 137 15.62 6.23 -5.54
N ILE A 138 15.92 6.34 -6.82
CA ILE A 138 15.99 5.20 -7.74
C ILE A 138 16.99 4.17 -7.15
N HIS A 139 16.59 2.90 -7.10
CA HIS A 139 17.28 1.77 -6.44
C HIS A 139 17.28 1.77 -4.90
N ALA A 140 16.56 2.67 -4.21
CA ALA A 140 16.45 2.69 -2.76
C ALA A 140 15.11 2.13 -2.24
N ARG A 141 14.50 1.18 -2.96
CA ARG A 141 13.22 0.55 -2.57
C ARG A 141 13.26 -0.07 -1.18
N TRP A 142 14.42 -0.59 -0.76
CA TRP A 142 14.64 -1.14 0.58
C TRP A 142 14.37 -0.16 1.73
N LEU A 143 14.38 1.15 1.46
CA LEU A 143 14.03 2.19 2.43
C LEU A 143 12.50 2.40 2.55
N ASN A 144 11.74 1.88 1.59
CA ASN A 144 10.28 1.96 1.57
C ASN A 144 9.68 0.87 2.47
N TYR A 145 9.20 1.30 3.64
CA TYR A 145 8.65 0.42 4.68
C TYR A 145 7.46 -0.46 4.24
N ALA A 146 6.84 -0.15 3.09
CA ALA A 146 5.85 -1.02 2.49
C ALA A 146 6.44 -2.37 2.01
N GLU A 147 7.65 -2.37 1.44
CA GLU A 147 8.28 -3.57 0.83
C GLU A 147 8.42 -4.75 1.82
N GLY A 148 8.67 -4.45 3.09
CA GLY A 148 8.80 -5.47 4.14
C GLY A 148 7.49 -6.23 4.42
N TYR A 149 6.32 -5.60 4.30
CA TYR A 149 5.04 -6.26 4.60
C TYR A 149 4.60 -7.20 3.48
N SER A 150 4.73 -6.77 2.23
CA SER A 150 4.49 -7.63 1.06
C SER A 150 5.24 -8.96 1.16
N SER A 151 6.46 -8.96 1.68
CA SER A 151 7.25 -10.18 1.84
C SER A 151 6.59 -11.22 2.76
N VAL A 152 5.84 -10.79 3.78
CA VAL A 152 5.11 -11.68 4.70
C VAL A 152 3.81 -12.19 4.09
N VAL A 153 3.02 -11.30 3.47
CA VAL A 153 1.71 -11.68 2.89
C VAL A 153 1.85 -12.62 1.70
N LEU A 154 2.97 -12.53 0.98
CA LEU A 154 3.17 -13.22 -0.28
C LEU A 154 4.05 -14.46 -0.17
N GLN A 155 4.67 -14.69 0.99
CA GLN A 155 5.23 -15.99 1.32
C GLN A 155 4.07 -16.94 1.70
N GLY A 156 3.56 -17.66 0.70
CA GLY A 156 2.74 -18.84 0.93
C GLY A 156 3.64 -20.05 1.18
N ASP A 157 3.58 -20.59 2.39
CA ASP A 157 4.02 -21.92 2.84
C ASP A 157 5.18 -22.56 2.05
N HIS A 158 6.40 -22.11 2.35
CA HIS A 158 7.59 -22.97 2.26
C HIS A 158 7.85 -23.59 3.64
N VAL A 159 6.95 -24.45 4.09
CA VAL A 159 7.24 -25.43 5.14
C VAL A 159 6.81 -26.76 4.56
N GLY A 160 7.80 -27.60 4.29
CA GLY A 160 7.67 -28.82 3.49
C GLY A 160 6.98 -29.99 4.17
#